data_AF-A0A2E6Y952-F1
#
_entry.id   AF-A0A2E6Y952-F1
#
_cell.length_a   1.000
_cell.length_b   1.000
_cell.length_c   1.000
_cell.angle_alpha   90.00
_cell.angle_beta   90.00
_cell.angle_gamma   90.00
#
_symmetry.space_group_name_H-M   'P 1'
#
loop_
_entity.id
_entity.type
_entity.pdbx_description
1 polymer ?
#
loop_
_entity_poly.entity_id
_entity_poly.type
_entity_poly.pdbx_seq_one_letter_code
_entity_poly.pdbx_strand_id
1 'polypeptide(L)'
;MAHSVKALSRFATSDMGRTNQTDTYVYSTNDTLAELVAAGYFNDSRKTLKAGDVIMAVADKDGTASHVVLLVTASPATGNVTVSAQGAVLGQDTIADIALAAVTGVDGSGSNAASKADVDARFATVQTAINAILANLEAAGVNASA
;
A
#
# COMPACT_ATOMS: atom_id res chain seq x y z
N MET A 1 -12.81 -4.18 18.88
CA MET A 1 -12.42 -2.81 18.50
C MET A 1 -12.68 -1.81 19.62
N ALA A 2 -11.95 -1.90 20.72
CA ALA A 2 -12.02 -0.86 21.75
C ALA A 2 -10.59 -0.38 22.01
N HIS A 3 -10.29 0.81 21.52
CA HIS A 3 -9.06 1.49 21.86
C HIS A 3 -8.91 1.56 23.38
N SER A 4 -7.79 1.07 23.90
CA SER A 4 -7.50 1.14 25.33
C SER A 4 -6.75 2.43 25.64
N VAL A 5 -7.47 3.45 26.12
CA VAL A 5 -6.87 4.74 26.54
C VAL A 5 -5.74 4.52 27.56
N LYS A 6 -5.85 3.50 28.41
CA LYS A 6 -4.83 3.17 29.43
C LYS A 6 -3.54 2.58 28.83
N ALA A 7 -3.62 1.96 27.66
CA ALA A 7 -2.45 1.41 26.99
C ALA A 7 -1.67 2.50 26.21
N LEU A 8 -2.26 3.68 26.00
CA LEU A 8 -1.60 4.81 25.35
C LEU A 8 -0.83 5.63 26.39
N SER A 9 0.49 5.53 26.36
CA SER A 9 1.36 6.16 27.37
C SER A 9 2.30 7.18 26.73
N ARG A 10 2.28 8.42 27.21
CA ARG A 10 3.22 9.46 26.78
C ARG A 10 4.58 9.20 27.41
N PHE A 11 5.66 9.25 26.62
CA PHE A 11 7.02 9.05 27.12
C PHE A 11 7.96 10.22 26.82
N ALA A 12 7.62 11.08 25.87
CA ALA A 12 8.41 12.28 25.57
C ALA A 12 7.52 13.42 25.05
N THR A 13 8.02 14.63 25.23
CA THR A 13 7.48 15.85 24.64
C THR A 13 8.65 16.64 24.08
N SER A 14 8.60 16.99 22.79
CA SER A 14 9.52 17.96 22.18
C SER A 14 8.80 19.30 22.11
N ASP A 15 9.36 20.35 22.71
CA ASP A 15 8.68 21.64 22.84
C ASP A 15 8.92 22.61 21.67
N MET A 16 9.84 22.27 20.75
CA MET A 16 10.32 23.16 19.70
C MET A 16 10.65 24.57 20.24
N GLY A 17 11.10 24.64 21.49
CA GLY A 17 11.40 25.87 22.22
C GLY A 17 10.22 26.71 22.71
N ARG A 18 8.94 26.35 22.44
CA ARG A 18 7.72 27.08 22.90
C ARG A 18 6.46 26.18 22.97
N THR A 19 5.32 26.69 22.46
CA THR A 19 3.97 26.10 22.58
C THR A 19 3.64 25.10 21.47
N ASN A 20 4.50 24.97 20.46
CA ASN A 20 4.31 24.04 19.36
C ASN A 20 4.96 22.69 19.70
N GLN A 21 4.34 22.01 20.66
CA GLN A 21 4.90 20.80 21.24
C GLN A 21 4.44 19.57 20.46
N THR A 22 5.35 18.63 20.22
CA THR A 22 5.02 17.28 19.73
C THR A 22 5.11 16.31 20.91
N ASP A 23 4.00 15.63 21.21
CA ASP A 23 4.01 14.55 22.19
C ASP A 23 4.25 13.21 21.50
N THR A 24 5.10 12.37 22.10
CA THR A 24 5.39 11.02 21.62
C THR A 24 4.84 9.99 22.61
N TYR A 25 4.09 9.03 22.07
CA TYR A 25 3.40 7.98 22.81
C TYR A 25 3.90 6.60 22.43
N VAL A 26 3.79 5.64 23.36
CA VAL A 26 3.85 4.21 23.08
C VAL A 26 2.46 3.60 23.21
N TYR A 27 2.16 2.60 22.39
CA TYR A 27 0.91 1.86 22.39
C TYR A 27 1.14 0.40 22.02
N SER A 28 0.35 -0.50 22.59
CA SER A 28 0.30 -1.88 22.10
C SER A 28 -1.12 -2.41 22.17
N THR A 29 -1.54 -3.13 21.14
CA THR A 29 -2.88 -3.70 21.02
C THR A 29 -2.84 -5.05 20.32
N ASN A 30 -3.91 -5.83 20.52
CA ASN A 30 -4.20 -7.04 19.75
C ASN A 30 -5.03 -6.73 18.50
N ASP A 31 -5.56 -5.50 18.35
CA ASP A 31 -6.22 -5.11 17.11
C ASP A 31 -5.20 -5.05 15.96
N THR A 32 -5.66 -5.35 14.74
CA THR A 32 -4.84 -5.34 13.53
C THR A 32 -4.38 -3.93 13.17
N LEU A 33 -3.33 -3.82 12.34
CA LEU A 33 -2.88 -2.53 11.84
C LEU A 33 -3.96 -1.79 11.05
N ALA A 34 -4.77 -2.52 10.27
CA ALA A 34 -5.88 -1.95 9.50
C ALA A 34 -6.93 -1.31 10.41
N GLU A 35 -7.25 -1.95 11.53
CA GLU A 35 -8.16 -1.40 12.54
C GLU A 35 -7.54 -0.18 13.24
N LEU A 36 -6.24 -0.22 13.53
CA LEU A 36 -5.53 0.86 14.23
C LEU A 36 -5.47 2.16 13.42
N VAL A 37 -5.40 2.07 12.07
CA VAL A 37 -5.41 3.24 11.18
C VAL A 37 -6.81 3.70 10.77
N ALA A 38 -7.85 2.94 11.13
CA ALA A 38 -9.22 3.29 10.81
C ALA A 38 -9.63 4.61 11.50
N ALA A 39 -10.33 5.46 10.75
CA ALA A 39 -10.77 6.75 11.26
C ALA A 39 -11.66 6.57 12.51
N GLY A 40 -11.29 7.26 13.59
CA GLY A 40 -12.04 7.22 14.84
C GLY A 40 -11.58 6.16 15.84
N TYR A 41 -10.60 5.31 15.51
CA TYR A 41 -10.05 4.33 16.47
C TYR A 41 -9.60 5.01 17.78
N PHE A 42 -8.90 6.14 17.68
CA PHE A 42 -8.40 6.90 18.84
C PHE A 42 -9.38 7.95 19.39
N ASN A 43 -10.68 7.87 19.07
CA ASN A 43 -11.65 8.90 19.48
C ASN A 43 -11.71 9.12 21.00
N ASP A 44 -11.57 8.05 21.80
CA ASP A 44 -11.62 8.15 23.25
C ASP A 44 -10.40 8.88 23.84
N SER A 45 -9.30 8.98 23.09
CA SER A 45 -8.08 9.71 23.46
C SER A 45 -8.00 11.14 22.91
N ARG A 46 -9.09 11.66 22.31
CA ARG A 46 -9.15 13.03 21.74
C ARG A 46 -8.72 14.14 22.70
N LYS A 47 -9.00 13.99 24.00
CA LYS A 47 -8.64 15.00 25.01
C LYS A 47 -7.12 15.08 25.24
N THR A 48 -6.38 14.05 24.83
CA THR A 48 -4.94 13.90 25.04
C THR A 48 -4.16 14.10 23.76
N LEU A 49 -4.67 13.60 22.64
CA LEU A 49 -4.02 13.64 21.34
C LEU A 49 -4.32 14.94 20.59
N LYS A 50 -3.29 15.52 19.98
CA LYS A 50 -3.41 16.64 19.03
C LYS A 50 -2.76 16.31 17.69
N ALA A 51 -3.15 17.03 16.65
CA ALA A 51 -2.52 16.90 15.34
C ALA A 51 -1.01 17.17 15.45
N GLY A 52 -0.20 16.33 14.82
CA GLY A 52 1.27 16.38 14.89
C GLY A 52 1.88 15.50 16.00
N ASP A 53 1.09 14.92 16.89
CA ASP A 53 1.59 13.93 17.86
C ASP A 53 1.98 12.61 17.16
N VAL A 54 2.91 11.88 17.78
CA VAL A 54 3.46 10.64 17.24
C VAL A 54 3.16 9.47 18.20
N ILE A 55 2.69 8.35 17.67
CA ILE A 55 2.38 7.14 18.43
C ILE A 55 3.22 5.98 17.88
N MET A 56 4.12 5.44 18.69
CA MET A 56 4.86 4.22 18.40
C MET A 56 4.02 3.02 18.85
N ALA A 57 3.51 2.24 17.91
CA ALA A 57 2.56 1.18 18.20
C ALA A 57 3.07 -0.20 17.78
N VAL A 58 2.74 -1.21 18.59
CA VAL A 58 2.78 -2.63 18.20
C VAL A 58 1.34 -3.11 18.07
N ALA A 59 0.92 -3.42 16.85
CA ALA A 59 -0.40 -3.95 16.52
C ALA A 59 -0.37 -5.49 16.42
N ASP A 60 -1.53 -6.14 16.50
CA ASP A 60 -1.74 -7.58 16.33
C ASP A 60 -0.80 -8.45 17.17
N LYS A 61 -0.67 -8.11 18.46
CA LYS A 61 0.33 -8.72 19.36
C LYS A 61 0.12 -10.20 19.65
N ASP A 62 -1.11 -10.69 19.52
CA ASP A 62 -1.51 -12.10 19.65
C ASP A 62 -1.60 -12.84 18.31
N GLY A 63 -1.41 -12.14 17.19
CA GLY A 63 -1.33 -12.69 15.84
C GLY A 63 -0.03 -12.33 15.13
N THR A 64 -0.13 -11.66 13.98
CA THR A 64 1.01 -11.24 13.16
C THR A 64 1.47 -9.84 13.58
N ALA A 65 2.25 -9.81 14.65
CA ALA A 65 2.70 -8.56 15.26
C ALA A 65 3.35 -7.61 14.23
N SER A 66 2.86 -6.38 14.18
CA SER A 66 3.38 -5.32 13.30
C SER A 66 3.77 -4.10 14.12
N HIS A 67 5.00 -3.62 13.92
CA HIS A 67 5.47 -2.37 14.51
C HIS A 67 5.25 -1.22 13.54
N VAL A 68 4.59 -0.16 14.01
CA VAL A 68 4.24 1.01 13.20
C VAL A 68 4.45 2.30 13.98
N VAL A 69 4.87 3.35 13.30
CA VAL A 69 4.80 4.72 13.83
C VAL A 69 3.58 5.39 13.22
N LEU A 70 2.70 5.96 14.04
CA LEU A 70 1.51 6.68 13.59
C LEU A 70 1.69 8.16 13.83
N LEU A 71 1.37 8.98 12.83
CA LEU A 71 1.25 10.43 12.98
C LEU A 71 -0.23 10.79 13.14
N VAL A 72 -0.59 11.51 14.20
CA VAL A 72 -1.95 12.06 14.35
C VAL A 72 -2.14 13.17 13.33
N THR A 73 -3.02 12.98 12.37
CA THR A 73 -3.28 13.95 11.30
C THR A 73 -4.38 14.94 11.67
N ALA A 74 -5.36 14.52 12.47
CA ALA A 74 -6.40 15.39 13.00
C ALA A 74 -6.93 14.88 14.34
N SER A 75 -7.27 15.81 15.24
CA SER A 75 -8.00 15.54 16.49
C SER A 75 -9.01 16.67 16.74
N PRO A 76 -10.08 16.77 15.92
CA PRO A 76 -11.05 17.84 16.03
C PRO A 76 -11.93 17.66 17.28
N ALA A 77 -12.50 18.75 17.80
CA ALA A 77 -13.39 18.71 18.96
C ALA A 77 -14.60 17.77 18.76
N THR A 78 -15.08 17.67 17.52
CA THR A 78 -16.14 16.76 17.03
C THR A 78 -15.69 16.06 15.75
N GLY A 79 -16.13 14.83 15.48
CA GLY A 79 -15.71 14.05 14.30
C GLY A 79 -14.76 12.92 14.69
N ASN A 80 -13.87 12.51 13.77
CA ASN A 80 -12.93 11.41 14.01
C ASN A 80 -11.52 11.92 14.26
N VAL A 81 -10.83 11.33 15.23
CA VAL A 81 -9.37 11.37 15.30
C VAL A 81 -8.85 10.52 14.14
N THR A 82 -7.95 11.08 13.34
CA THR A 82 -7.34 10.40 12.20
C THR A 82 -5.84 10.29 12.39
N VAL A 83 -5.28 9.19 11.93
CA VAL A 83 -3.85 8.91 11.97
C VAL A 83 -3.37 8.47 10.59
N SER A 84 -2.07 8.63 10.35
CA SER A 84 -1.39 8.11 9.17
C SER A 84 -0.22 7.24 9.60
N ALA A 85 -0.15 6.02 9.07
CA ALA A 85 0.98 5.14 9.30
C ALA A 85 2.23 5.65 8.58
N GLN A 86 3.30 5.86 9.33
CA GLN A 86 4.61 6.31 8.91
C GLN A 86 5.57 5.12 8.98
N GLY A 87 6.22 4.79 7.86
CA GLY A 87 7.18 3.70 7.81
C GLY A 87 6.60 2.32 8.15
N ALA A 88 5.27 2.15 8.10
CA ALA A 88 4.67 0.83 8.11
C ALA A 88 5.14 0.09 6.86
N VAL A 89 6.09 -0.83 7.03
CA VAL A 89 6.15 -1.98 6.16
C VAL A 89 4.91 -2.78 6.50
N LEU A 90 3.81 -2.52 5.78
CA LEU A 90 2.64 -3.38 5.80
C LEU A 90 3.15 -4.80 5.56
N GLY A 91 2.75 -5.74 6.43
CA GLY A 91 3.22 -7.11 6.36
C GLY A 91 3.17 -7.64 4.93
N GLN A 92 4.33 -7.97 4.38
CA GLN A 92 4.54 -8.97 3.33
C GLN A 92 3.69 -8.91 2.04
N ASP A 93 3.04 -7.81 1.71
CA ASP A 93 2.94 -7.44 0.29
C ASP A 93 4.33 -6.91 -0.06
N THR A 94 5.21 -7.90 -0.24
CA THR A 94 6.64 -7.69 -0.35
C THR A 94 6.91 -6.61 -1.39
N ILE A 95 8.11 -6.06 -1.35
CA ILE A 95 8.70 -5.43 -2.54
C ILE A 95 8.46 -6.29 -3.81
N ALA A 96 8.14 -7.60 -3.71
CA ALA A 96 7.65 -8.39 -4.83
C ALA A 96 6.29 -8.00 -5.41
N ASP A 97 5.35 -7.31 -4.76
CA ASP A 97 4.14 -6.81 -5.45
C ASP A 97 4.42 -5.53 -6.22
N ILE A 98 5.24 -4.64 -5.65
CA ILE A 98 5.75 -3.45 -6.35
C ILE A 98 6.70 -3.88 -7.48
N ALA A 99 7.54 -4.89 -7.25
CA ALA A 99 8.48 -5.41 -8.24
C ALA A 99 7.80 -6.36 -9.23
N LEU A 100 6.76 -7.12 -8.87
CA LEU A 100 5.98 -7.90 -9.85
C LEU A 100 5.15 -6.94 -10.69
N ALA A 101 4.51 -5.91 -10.14
CA ALA A 101 3.86 -4.86 -10.95
C ALA A 101 4.85 -4.15 -11.89
N ALA A 102 6.07 -3.86 -11.41
CA ALA A 102 7.14 -3.25 -12.22
C ALA A 102 7.83 -4.20 -13.21
N VAL A 103 7.88 -5.51 -12.92
CA VAL A 103 8.52 -6.56 -13.75
C VAL A 103 7.52 -7.24 -14.70
N THR A 104 6.22 -7.21 -14.40
CA THR A 104 5.16 -7.83 -15.22
C THR A 104 4.27 -6.83 -15.95
N GLY A 105 4.45 -5.52 -15.76
CA GLY A 105 3.79 -4.51 -16.59
C GLY A 105 2.26 -4.61 -16.55
N VAL A 106 1.68 -4.88 -15.38
CA VAL A 106 0.22 -5.08 -15.22
C VAL A 106 -0.57 -3.78 -15.45
N ASP A 107 0.08 -2.61 -15.44
CA ASP A 107 -0.57 -1.31 -15.67
C ASP A 107 -0.20 -0.65 -17.02
N GLY A 108 0.67 -1.27 -17.82
CA GLY A 108 1.11 -0.72 -19.11
C GLY A 108 1.90 0.59 -19.04
N SER A 109 2.48 0.96 -17.88
CA SER A 109 3.12 2.27 -17.69
C SER A 109 4.66 2.29 -17.73
N GLY A 110 5.32 1.12 -17.83
CA GLY A 110 6.78 1.02 -17.88
C GLY A 110 7.37 1.20 -19.29
N SER A 111 8.50 1.90 -19.41
CA SER A 111 9.18 2.16 -20.70
C SER A 111 9.66 0.91 -21.47
N ASN A 112 9.61 -0.27 -20.84
CA ASN A 112 9.87 -1.58 -21.46
C ASN A 112 8.69 -2.57 -21.34
N ALA A 113 7.54 -2.13 -20.80
CA ALA A 113 6.33 -2.93 -20.76
C ALA A 113 5.61 -2.75 -22.10
N ALA A 114 5.86 -3.63 -23.07
CA ALA A 114 4.83 -3.86 -24.07
C ALA A 114 3.58 -4.27 -23.27
N SER A 115 2.54 -3.44 -23.29
CA SER A 115 1.29 -3.79 -22.64
C SER A 115 0.81 -5.14 -23.21
N LYS A 116 0.03 -5.90 -22.45
CA LYS A 116 -0.59 -7.13 -22.99
C LYS A 116 -1.26 -6.87 -24.35
N ALA A 117 -1.87 -5.70 -24.51
CA ALA A 117 -2.48 -5.27 -25.77
C ALA A 117 -1.48 -5.15 -26.93
N ASP A 118 -0.27 -4.66 -26.68
CA ASP A 118 0.79 -4.55 -27.70
C ASP A 118 1.29 -5.93 -28.14
N VAL A 119 1.45 -6.86 -27.19
CA VAL A 119 1.84 -8.25 -27.49
C VAL A 119 0.76 -8.94 -28.31
N ASP A 120 -0.51 -8.80 -27.90
CA ASP A 120 -1.65 -9.37 -28.62
C ASP A 120 -1.77 -8.78 -30.05
N ALA A 121 -1.57 -7.47 -30.21
CA ALA A 121 -1.58 -6.79 -31.51
C ALA A 121 -0.43 -7.26 -32.42
N ARG A 122 0.77 -7.45 -31.86
CA ARG A 122 1.91 -8.00 -32.60
C ARG A 122 1.67 -9.43 -33.01
N PHE A 123 1.07 -10.25 -32.16
CA PHE A 123 0.75 -11.64 -32.48
C PHE A 123 -0.30 -11.72 -33.60
N ALA A 124 -1.35 -10.89 -33.54
CA ALA A 124 -2.34 -10.79 -34.61
C ALA A 124 -1.72 -10.36 -35.95
N THR A 125 -0.77 -9.42 -35.91
CA THR A 125 -0.03 -8.97 -37.11
C THR A 125 0.81 -10.10 -37.70
N VAL A 126 1.53 -10.86 -36.87
CA VAL A 126 2.33 -12.01 -37.29
C VAL A 126 1.45 -13.11 -37.89
N GLN A 127 0.31 -13.41 -37.26
CA GLN A 127 -0.63 -14.41 -37.76
C GLN A 127 -1.19 -14.02 -39.13
N THR A 128 -1.53 -12.74 -39.31
CA THR A 128 -2.00 -12.21 -40.60
C THR A 128 -0.94 -12.37 -41.68
N ALA A 129 0.32 -12.05 -41.38
CA ALA A 129 1.44 -12.22 -42.31
C ALA A 129 1.67 -13.70 -42.67
N ILE A 130 1.61 -14.61 -41.70
CA ILE A 130 1.75 -16.05 -41.94
C ILE A 130 0.64 -16.55 -42.87
N ASN A 131 -0.61 -16.18 -42.61
CA ASN A 131 -1.74 -16.59 -43.44
C ASN A 131 -1.60 -16.07 -44.89
N ALA A 132 -1.11 -14.84 -45.07
CA ALA A 132 -0.85 -14.29 -46.40
C ALA A 132 0.27 -15.03 -47.14
N ILE A 133 1.34 -15.41 -46.43
CA ILE A 133 2.43 -16.22 -46.99
C ILE A 133 1.90 -17.58 -47.43
N LEU A 134 1.11 -18.26 -46.59
CA LEU A 134 0.52 -19.55 -46.91
C LEU A 134 -0.37 -19.48 -48.15
N ALA A 135 -1.26 -18.48 -48.23
CA ALA A 135 -2.10 -18.26 -49.40
C ALA A 135 -1.29 -18.04 -50.69
N ASN A 136 -0.17 -17.30 -50.60
CA ASN A 136 0.72 -17.10 -51.75
C ASN A 136 1.46 -18.38 -52.16
N LEU A 137 1.87 -19.21 -51.20
CA LEU A 137 2.52 -20.50 -51.48
C LEU A 137 1.55 -21.49 -52.13
N GLU A 138 0.30 -21.54 -51.64
CA GLU A 138 -0.77 -22.32 -52.26
C GLU A 138 -1.06 -21.86 -53.69
N ALA A 139 -1.15 -20.54 -53.91
CA ALA A 139 -1.35 -19.96 -55.24
C ALA A 139 -0.17 -20.22 -56.19
N ALA A 140 1.06 -20.31 -55.65
CA ALA A 140 2.26 -20.65 -56.40
C ALA A 140 2.39 -22.16 -56.71
N GLY A 141 1.45 -23.00 -56.23
CA GLY A 141 1.51 -24.45 -56.41
C GLY A 141 2.61 -25.13 -55.59
N VAL A 142 3.18 -24.43 -54.60
CA VAL A 142 4.17 -24.97 -53.67
C VAL A 142 3.42 -25.71 -52.56
N ASN A 143 2.85 -26.87 -52.90
CA ASN A 143 2.25 -27.74 -51.89
C ASN A 143 3.37 -28.37 -51.05
N ALA A 144 3.30 -28.21 -49.72
CA ALA A 144 4.13 -28.90 -48.74
C ALA A 144 3.77 -30.40 -48.62
N SER A 145 3.54 -31.07 -49.75
CA SER A 145 3.44 -32.53 -49.82
C SER A 145 4.83 -33.13 -49.97
N ALA A 146 5.56 -33.18 -48.87
CA ALA A 146 6.70 -34.07 -48.64
C ALA A 146 6.66 -34.54 -47.18
#